data_AF-A0A939GYU2-F1
#
_entry.id   AF-A0A939GYU2-F1
#
_cell.length_a   1.000
_cell.length_b   1.000
_cell.length_c   1.000
_cell.angle_alpha   90.00
_cell.angle_beta   90.00
_cell.angle_gamma   90.00
#
_symmetry.space_group_name_H-M   'P 1'
#
loop_
_entity.id
_entity.type
_entity.pdbx_description
1 polymer ?
#
loop_
_entity_poly.entity_id
_entity_poly.type
_entity_poly.pdbx_seq_one_letter_code
_entity_poly.pdbx_strand_id
1 'polypeptide(L)'
;MSQFFQDQHQRIEALLNAHLLDIVGGDFIQAKEVFTQWRMALDEHIRIENQELLPHVPEGARWAAKVYLLEHERIALLADDYAQRLQLVLDKPPVDALAQRRASLYLLDAIHALRHVIEHHHEREHTALASELPLELQARVWAQVPLA
;
A
#
# COMPACT_ATOMS: atom_id res chain seq x y z
N MET A 1 5.30 -16.47 11.56
CA MET A 1 5.10 -15.14 10.95
C MET A 1 4.53 -14.23 12.03
N SER A 2 4.91 -12.95 12.05
CA SER A 2 4.36 -12.01 13.02
C SER A 2 2.92 -11.68 12.67
N GLN A 3 1.99 -11.93 13.60
CA GLN A 3 0.57 -11.63 13.40
C GLN A 3 0.35 -10.13 13.13
N PHE A 4 1.18 -9.26 13.70
CA PHE A 4 1.03 -7.81 13.57
C PHE A 4 1.23 -7.32 12.13
N PHE A 5 2.30 -7.75 11.46
CA PHE A 5 2.52 -7.44 10.04
C PHE A 5 1.40 -8.01 9.18
N GLN A 6 0.98 -9.25 9.46
CA GLN A 6 -0.08 -9.91 8.70
C GLN A 6 -1.40 -9.14 8.79
N ASP A 7 -1.79 -8.68 9.98
CA ASP A 7 -3.03 -7.93 10.17
C ASP A 7 -3.01 -6.57 9.43
N GLN A 8 -1.88 -5.84 9.50
CA GLN A 8 -1.73 -4.58 8.77
C GLN A 8 -1.80 -4.79 7.25
N HIS A 9 -1.09 -5.79 6.73
CA HIS A 9 -1.06 -6.08 5.31
C HIS A 9 -2.42 -6.54 4.79
N GLN A 10 -3.15 -7.37 5.54
CA GLN A 10 -4.51 -7.77 5.18
C GLN A 10 -5.46 -6.56 5.09
N ARG A 11 -5.34 -5.60 6.01
CA ARG A 11 -6.12 -4.36 5.96
C ARG A 11 -5.79 -3.51 4.74
N ILE A 12 -4.51 -3.29 4.46
CA ILE A 12 -4.04 -2.52 3.30
C ILE A 12 -4.47 -3.21 2.00
N GLU A 13 -4.35 -4.54 1.92
CA GLU A 13 -4.77 -5.32 0.76
C GLU A 13 -6.30 -5.25 0.56
N ALA A 14 -7.09 -5.35 1.63
CA ALA A 14 -8.54 -5.26 1.56
C ALA A 14 -9.00 -3.90 1.00
N LEU A 15 -8.40 -2.79 1.46
CA LEU A 15 -8.69 -1.45 0.95
C LEU A 15 -8.29 -1.31 -0.53
N LEU A 16 -7.13 -1.83 -0.92
CA LEU A 16 -6.70 -1.81 -2.32
C LEU A 16 -7.66 -2.61 -3.20
N ASN A 17 -8.08 -3.79 -2.77
CA ASN A 17 -9.03 -4.62 -3.50
C ASN A 17 -10.41 -3.95 -3.62
N ALA A 18 -10.91 -3.33 -2.55
CA ALA A 18 -12.15 -2.55 -2.60
C ALA A 18 -12.07 -1.42 -3.63
N HIS A 19 -10.97 -0.66 -3.62
CA HIS A 19 -10.72 0.37 -4.62
C HIS A 19 -10.72 -0.20 -6.06
N LEU A 20 -10.06 -1.33 -6.30
CA LEU A 20 -10.04 -1.96 -7.63
C LEU A 20 -11.42 -2.44 -8.08
N LEU A 21 -12.26 -2.93 -7.16
CA LEU A 21 -13.63 -3.31 -7.45
C LEU A 21 -14.47 -2.09 -7.87
N ASP A 22 -14.29 -0.94 -7.21
CA ASP A 22 -14.93 0.32 -7.61
C ASP A 22 -14.46 0.77 -9.00
N ILE A 23 -13.16 0.65 -9.32
CA ILE A 23 -12.62 0.90 -10.66
C ILE A 23 -13.27 -0.01 -11.71
N VAL A 24 -13.40 -1.31 -11.44
CA VAL A 24 -14.05 -2.27 -12.35
C VAL A 24 -15.54 -1.97 -12.51
N GLY A 25 -16.22 -1.58 -11.43
CA GLY A 25 -17.62 -1.13 -11.44
C GLY A 25 -17.82 0.22 -12.12
N GLY A 26 -16.73 0.97 -12.35
CA GLY A 26 -16.75 2.30 -12.95
C GLY A 26 -17.26 3.39 -12.03
N ASP A 27 -17.29 3.15 -10.71
CA ASP A 27 -17.57 4.16 -9.69
C ASP A 27 -16.26 4.84 -9.26
N PHE A 28 -15.81 5.77 -10.09
CA PHE A 28 -14.52 6.44 -9.88
C PHE A 28 -14.51 7.38 -8.67
N ILE A 29 -15.68 7.86 -8.23
CA ILE A 29 -15.80 8.70 -7.03
C ILE A 29 -15.57 7.85 -5.79
N GLN A 30 -16.31 6.73 -5.66
CA GLN A 30 -16.09 5.79 -4.57
C GLN A 30 -14.66 5.24 -4.57
N ALA A 31 -14.14 4.90 -5.76
CA ALA A 31 -12.76 4.43 -5.90
C ALA A 31 -11.74 5.45 -5.35
N LYS A 32 -11.96 6.76 -5.53
CA LYS A 32 -11.08 7.81 -5.01
C LYS A 32 -11.16 7.93 -3.49
N GLU A 33 -12.35 7.79 -2.91
CA GLU A 33 -12.52 7.78 -1.46
C GLU A 33 -11.80 6.59 -0.83
N VAL A 34 -12.00 5.39 -1.36
CA VAL A 34 -11.35 4.17 -0.88
C VAL A 34 -9.83 4.24 -1.10
N PHE A 35 -9.36 4.76 -2.25
CA PHE A 35 -7.94 4.96 -2.48
C PHE A 35 -7.31 5.93 -1.46
N THR A 36 -8.05 6.95 -1.03
CA THR A 36 -7.56 7.89 -0.02
C THR A 36 -7.42 7.20 1.34
N GLN A 37 -8.38 6.36 1.71
CA GLN A 37 -8.30 5.54 2.94
C GLN A 37 -7.13 4.56 2.87
N TRP A 38 -6.97 3.89 1.72
CA TRP A 38 -5.83 3.02 1.44
C TRP A 38 -4.50 3.75 1.59
N ARG A 39 -4.37 4.95 1.00
CA ARG A 39 -3.16 5.77 1.07
C ARG A 39 -2.81 6.14 2.51
N MET A 40 -3.81 6.55 3.30
CA MET A 40 -3.62 6.86 4.72
C MET A 40 -3.15 5.63 5.52
N ALA A 41 -3.73 4.46 5.28
CA ALA A 41 -3.33 3.23 5.96
C ALA A 41 -1.88 2.83 5.60
N LEU A 42 -1.52 2.92 4.32
CA LEU A 42 -0.18 2.60 3.84
C LEU A 42 0.87 3.60 4.35
N ASP A 43 0.57 4.90 4.34
CA ASP A 43 1.49 5.92 4.83
C ASP A 43 1.74 5.78 6.33
N GLU A 44 0.71 5.44 7.11
CA GLU A 44 0.88 5.18 8.55
C GLU A 44 1.72 3.92 8.82
N HIS A 45 1.47 2.84 8.05
CA HIS A 45 2.27 1.62 8.08
C HIS A 45 3.76 1.91 7.81
N ILE A 46 4.05 2.60 6.70
CA ILE A 46 5.41 2.98 6.30
C ILE A 46 6.05 3.92 7.32
N ARG A 47 5.31 4.90 7.85
CA ARG A 47 5.81 5.84 8.86
C ARG A 47 6.28 5.08 10.10
N ILE A 48 5.46 4.15 10.58
CA ILE A 48 5.77 3.32 11.74
C ILE A 48 6.99 2.46 11.48
N GLU A 49 7.06 1.80 10.33
CA GLU A 49 8.24 1.02 9.97
C GLU A 49 9.49 1.87 10.01
N ASN A 50 9.47 3.02 9.34
CA ASN A 50 10.62 3.90 9.21
C ASN A 50 11.10 4.49 10.53
N GLN A 51 10.17 4.86 11.42
CA GLN A 51 10.48 5.57 12.65
C GLN A 51 10.71 4.63 13.83
N GLU A 52 9.99 3.51 13.88
CA GLU A 52 9.90 2.68 15.08
C GLU A 52 10.45 1.26 14.90
N LEU A 53 10.58 0.74 13.67
CA LEU A 53 11.04 -0.63 13.41
C LEU A 53 12.41 -0.68 12.74
N LEU A 54 12.58 0.02 11.62
CA LEU A 54 13.82 0.04 10.84
C LEU A 54 15.07 0.48 11.64
N PRO A 55 14.99 1.41 12.62
CA PRO A 55 16.13 1.74 13.47
C PRO A 55 16.65 0.57 14.32
N HIS A 56 15.84 -0.49 14.48
CA HIS A 56 16.19 -1.68 15.26
C HIS A 56 16.61 -2.87 14.40
N VAL A 57 16.72 -2.70 13.07
CA VAL A 57 17.21 -3.74 12.17
C VAL A 57 18.70 -3.99 12.46
N PRO A 58 19.12 -5.24 12.73
CA PRO A 58 20.50 -5.55 13.06
C PRO A 58 21.41 -5.40 11.83
N GLU A 59 22.69 -5.07 12.04
CA GLU A 59 23.69 -4.93 10.95
C GLU A 59 23.87 -6.21 10.10
N GLY A 60 23.58 -7.38 10.67
CA GLY A 60 23.63 -8.68 9.99
C GLY A 60 22.30 -9.17 9.40
N ALA A 61 21.27 -8.32 9.35
CA ALA A 61 19.99 -8.65 8.73
C ALA A 61 20.16 -9.02 7.26
N ARG A 62 19.24 -9.86 6.75
CA ARG A 62 19.20 -10.27 5.34
C ARG A 62 19.10 -9.08 4.40
N TRP A 63 18.39 -8.04 4.81
CA TRP A 63 18.27 -6.77 4.10
C TRP A 63 18.58 -5.62 5.05
N ALA A 64 19.46 -4.71 4.64
CA ALA A 64 19.72 -3.49 5.41
C ALA A 64 18.50 -2.58 5.43
N ALA A 65 18.31 -1.81 6.51
CA ALA A 65 17.21 -0.83 6.65
C ALA A 65 17.07 0.11 5.44
N LYS A 66 18.19 0.49 4.81
CA LYS A 66 18.21 1.34 3.61
C LYS A 66 17.42 0.76 2.41
N VAL A 67 17.32 -0.57 2.30
CA VAL A 67 16.57 -1.21 1.21
C VAL A 67 15.08 -0.92 1.37
N TYR A 68 14.53 -1.12 2.57
CA TYR A 68 13.14 -0.82 2.88
C TYR A 68 12.82 0.66 2.66
N LEU A 69 13.70 1.57 3.12
CA LEU A 69 13.52 3.02 2.90
C LEU A 69 13.41 3.38 1.41
N LEU A 70 14.26 2.81 0.56
CA LEU A 70 14.21 3.05 -0.88
C LEU A 70 12.96 2.43 -1.53
N GLU A 71 12.52 1.27 -1.05
CA GLU A 71 11.26 0.65 -1.49
C GLU A 71 10.05 1.52 -1.10
N HIS A 72 10.01 2.06 0.11
CA HIS A 72 8.97 2.98 0.56
C HIS A 72 8.92 4.28 -0.24
N GLU A 73 10.08 4.88 -0.55
CA GLU A 73 10.16 6.04 -1.45
C GLU A 73 9.57 5.71 -2.82
N ARG A 74 9.90 4.53 -3.37
CA ARG A 74 9.35 4.07 -4.65
C ARG A 74 7.85 3.83 -4.60
N ILE A 75 7.34 3.23 -3.52
CA ILE A 75 5.89 3.03 -3.29
C ILE A 75 5.18 4.38 -3.30
N ALA A 76 5.71 5.37 -2.57
CA ALA A 76 5.11 6.70 -2.50
C ALA A 76 5.04 7.37 -3.87
N LEU A 77 6.13 7.32 -4.65
CA LEU A 77 6.16 7.88 -6.01
C LEU A 77 5.14 7.22 -6.95
N LEU A 78 5.02 5.89 -6.88
CA LEU A 78 4.05 5.15 -7.71
C LEU A 78 2.60 5.42 -7.28
N ALA A 79 2.35 5.56 -5.98
CA ALA A 79 1.03 5.93 -5.46
C ALA A 79 0.63 7.34 -5.90
N ASP A 80 1.57 8.29 -5.89
CA ASP A 80 1.32 9.66 -6.32
C ASP A 80 1.09 9.77 -7.84
N ASP A 81 1.83 9.00 -8.66
CA ASP A 81 1.57 8.89 -10.11
C ASP A 81 0.17 8.33 -10.37
N TYR A 82 -0.19 7.23 -9.70
CA TYR A 82 -1.52 6.65 -9.83
C TYR A 82 -2.63 7.62 -9.42
N ALA A 83 -2.45 8.34 -8.31
CA ALA A 83 -3.40 9.32 -7.82
C ALA A 83 -3.68 10.43 -8.85
N GLN A 84 -2.64 10.88 -9.57
CA GLN A 84 -2.79 11.85 -10.66
C GLN A 84 -3.62 11.28 -11.81
N ARG A 85 -3.38 10.01 -12.18
CA ARG A 85 -4.14 9.34 -13.26
C ARG A 85 -5.61 9.15 -12.92
N LEU A 86 -5.91 8.78 -11.67
CA LEU A 86 -7.28 8.72 -11.17
C LEU A 86 -7.94 10.10 -11.21
N GLN A 87 -7.22 11.15 -10.80
CA GLN A 87 -7.73 12.51 -10.85
C GLN A 87 -8.06 12.96 -12.29
N LEU A 88 -7.25 12.59 -13.29
CA LEU A 88 -7.55 12.90 -14.69
C LEU A 88 -8.88 12.29 -15.17
N VAL A 89 -9.24 11.09 -14.69
CA VAL A 89 -10.53 10.46 -15.01
C VAL A 89 -11.68 11.19 -14.31
N LEU A 90 -11.47 11.65 -13.08
CA LEU A 90 -12.47 12.44 -12.34
C LEU A 90 -12.69 13.83 -12.93
N ASP A 91 -11.63 14.48 -13.41
CA ASP A 91 -11.70 15.79 -14.05
C ASP A 91 -12.42 15.74 -15.41
N LYS A 92 -12.41 14.57 -16.07
CA LYS A 92 -13.09 14.31 -17.34
C LYS A 92 -13.87 12.98 -17.28
N PRO A 93 -15.01 12.95 -16.56
CA PRO A 93 -15.76 11.73 -16.36
C PRO A 93 -16.21 11.11 -17.70
N PRO A 94 -16.15 9.77 -17.84
CA PRO A 94 -16.64 9.11 -19.03
C PRO A 94 -18.15 9.28 -19.17
N VAL A 95 -18.59 9.59 -20.39
CA VAL A 95 -20.00 9.94 -20.69
C VAL A 95 -20.86 8.75 -21.12
N ASP A 96 -20.24 7.60 -21.39
CA ASP A 96 -20.92 6.38 -21.82
C ASP A 96 -20.23 5.10 -21.29
N ALA A 97 -20.90 3.96 -21.45
CA ALA A 97 -20.43 2.68 -20.94
C ALA A 97 -19.14 2.16 -21.62
N LEU A 98 -18.85 2.54 -22.86
CA LEU A 98 -17.59 2.17 -23.52
C LEU A 98 -16.43 3.01 -22.98
N ALA A 99 -16.63 4.31 -22.84
CA ALA A 99 -15.68 5.23 -22.24
C ALA A 99 -15.38 4.86 -20.78
N GLN A 100 -16.41 4.44 -20.02
CA GLN A 100 -16.24 3.97 -18.65
C GLN A 100 -15.32 2.74 -18.58
N ARG A 101 -15.60 1.71 -19.39
CA ARG A 101 -14.76 0.51 -19.45
C ARG A 101 -13.32 0.80 -19.88
N ARG A 102 -13.13 1.74 -20.81
CA ARG A 102 -11.79 2.20 -21.22
C ARG A 102 -11.06 2.92 -20.10
N ALA A 103 -11.75 3.75 -19.32
CA ALA A 103 -11.18 4.41 -18.14
C ALA A 103 -10.80 3.38 -17.07
N SER A 104 -11.64 2.37 -16.82
CA SER A 104 -11.30 1.27 -15.91
C SER A 104 -10.05 0.52 -16.35
N LEU A 105 -9.94 0.13 -17.62
CA LEU A 105 -8.73 -0.53 -18.16
C LEU A 105 -7.47 0.34 -17.98
N TYR A 106 -7.57 1.62 -18.33
CA TYR A 106 -6.47 2.57 -18.16
C TYR A 106 -5.98 2.65 -16.70
N LEU A 107 -6.90 2.70 -15.74
CA LEU A 107 -6.55 2.77 -14.32
C LEU A 107 -6.00 1.43 -13.78
N LEU A 108 -6.52 0.30 -14.25
CA LEU A 108 -6.01 -1.02 -13.89
C LEU A 108 -4.57 -1.23 -14.42
N ASP A 109 -4.28 -0.79 -15.64
CA ASP A 109 -2.93 -0.83 -16.19
C ASP A 109 -2.00 0.10 -15.41
N ALA A 110 -2.48 1.30 -15.06
CA ALA A 110 -1.70 2.29 -14.33
C ALA A 110 -1.27 1.85 -12.93
N ILE A 111 -2.14 1.13 -12.19
CA ILE A 111 -1.84 0.72 -10.81
C ILE A 111 -0.94 -0.52 -10.74
N HIS A 112 -0.74 -1.24 -11.85
CA HIS A 112 -0.07 -2.54 -11.86
C HIS A 112 1.32 -2.53 -11.20
N ALA A 113 2.15 -1.55 -11.55
CA ALA A 113 3.51 -1.43 -10.99
C ALA A 113 3.50 -1.20 -9.46
N LEU A 114 2.57 -0.37 -8.97
CA LEU A 114 2.39 -0.11 -7.55
C LEU A 114 2.01 -1.38 -6.79
N ARG A 115 1.04 -2.14 -7.31
CA ARG A 115 0.60 -3.41 -6.73
C ARG A 115 1.76 -4.39 -6.59
N HIS A 116 2.55 -4.54 -7.65
CA HIS A 116 3.69 -5.45 -7.64
C HIS A 116 4.77 -5.05 -6.63
N VAL A 117 5.10 -3.75 -6.53
CA VAL A 117 6.09 -3.31 -5.55
C VAL A 117 5.59 -3.56 -4.12
N ILE A 118 4.31 -3.32 -3.84
CA ILE A 118 3.73 -3.55 -2.51
C ILE A 118 3.68 -5.03 -2.16
N GLU A 119 3.32 -5.89 -3.11
CA GLU A 119 3.33 -7.36 -2.91
C GLU A 119 4.72 -7.86 -2.52
N HIS A 120 5.77 -7.42 -3.24
CA HIS A 120 7.14 -7.78 -2.92
C HIS A 120 7.65 -7.15 -1.62
N HIS A 121 7.22 -5.93 -1.32
CA HIS A 121 7.53 -5.25 -0.06
C HIS A 121 7.01 -6.05 1.12
N HIS A 122 5.71 -6.39 1.11
CA HIS A 122 5.10 -7.23 2.14
C HIS A 122 5.78 -8.60 2.21
N GLU A 123 6.10 -9.24 1.08
CA GLU A 123 6.80 -10.54 1.07
C GLU A 123 8.17 -10.44 1.76
N ARG A 124 8.93 -9.37 1.49
CA ARG A 124 10.23 -9.13 2.13
C ARG A 124 10.09 -8.99 3.64
N GLU A 125 9.08 -8.29 4.10
CA GLU A 125 8.83 -8.07 5.52
C GLU A 125 8.46 -9.38 6.23
N HIS A 126 7.56 -10.16 5.63
CA HIS A 126 7.16 -11.44 6.19
C HIS A 126 8.29 -12.46 6.22
N THR A 127 9.15 -12.47 5.20
CA THR A 127 10.22 -13.48 5.05
C THR A 127 11.52 -13.10 5.75
N ALA A 128 11.70 -11.82 6.11
CA ALA A 128 12.91 -11.33 6.77
C ALA A 128 12.58 -10.43 7.96
N LEU A 129 12.10 -9.20 7.71
CA LEU A 129 11.99 -8.14 8.73
C LEU A 129 11.28 -8.60 10.01
N ALA A 130 10.13 -9.25 9.85
CA ALA A 130 9.30 -9.71 10.96
C ALA A 130 9.99 -10.77 11.85
N SER A 131 10.94 -11.53 11.30
CA SER A 131 11.72 -12.53 12.04
C SER A 131 13.02 -11.96 12.63
N GLU A 132 13.51 -10.85 12.09
CA GLU A 132 14.77 -10.20 12.49
C GLU A 132 14.55 -9.17 13.61
N LEU A 133 13.31 -8.72 13.82
CA LEU A 133 12.95 -7.78 14.89
C LEU A 133 12.37 -8.48 16.13
N PRO A 134 12.66 -8.00 17.35
CA PRO A 134 12.06 -8.55 18.57
C PRO A 134 10.52 -8.48 18.55
N LEU A 135 9.86 -9.56 18.97
CA LEU A 135 8.39 -9.62 18.99
C LEU A 135 7.77 -8.56 19.91
N GLU A 136 8.42 -8.26 21.05
CA GLU A 136 7.96 -7.24 22.00
C GLU A 136 7.97 -5.83 21.38
N LEU A 137 8.98 -5.54 20.54
CA LEU A 137 9.04 -4.29 19.78
C LEU A 137 7.85 -4.20 18.83
N GLN A 138 7.62 -5.26 18.05
CA GLN A 138 6.51 -5.32 17.10
C GLN A 138 5.17 -5.14 17.81
N ALA A 139 4.93 -5.83 18.93
CA ALA A 139 3.70 -5.70 19.70
C ALA A 139 3.47 -4.28 20.22
N ARG A 140 4.50 -3.64 20.78
CA ARG A 140 4.42 -2.27 21.31
C ARG A 140 4.12 -1.25 20.21
N VAL A 141 4.76 -1.41 19.06
CA VAL A 141 4.66 -0.46 17.95
C VAL A 141 3.30 -0.60 17.26
N TRP A 142 2.89 -1.82 16.92
CA TRP A 142 1.65 -2.07 16.19
C TRP A 142 0.37 -1.95 17.04
N ALA A 143 0.46 -2.05 18.38
CA ALA A 143 -0.68 -1.79 19.27
C ALA A 143 -1.24 -0.35 19.15
N GLN A 144 -0.48 0.56 18.54
CA GLN A 144 -0.88 1.95 18.34
C GLN A 144 -1.74 2.14 17.07
N VAL A 145 -1.83 1.14 16.20
CA VAL A 145 -2.58 1.22 14.93
C VAL A 145 -3.92 0.52 15.06
N PRO A 146 -5.05 1.23 14.94
CA PRO A 146 -6.37 0.61 14.95
C PRO A 146 -6.55 -0.29 13.71
N LEU A 147 -6.87 -1.56 13.95
CA LEU A 147 -7.37 -2.49 12.94
C LEU A 147 -8.90 -2.38 12.94
N ALA A 148 -9.43 -1.37 12.25
CA ALA A 148 -10.87 -1.18 12.06
C ALA A 148 -11.29 -1.72 10.68
#